data_AF-A0YZA0-F1
#
_entry.id   AF-A0YZA0-F1
#
_cell.length_a   1.000
_cell.length_b   1.000
_cell.length_c   1.000
_cell.angle_alpha   90.00
_cell.angle_beta   90.00
_cell.angle_gamma   90.00
#
_symmetry.space_group_name_H-M   'P 1'
#
loop_
_entity.id
_entity.type
_entity.pdbx_description
1 polymer ?
#
loop_
_entity_poly.entity_id
_entity_poly.type
_entity_poly.pdbx_seq_one_letter_code
_entity_poly.pdbx_strand_id
1 'polypeptide(L)'
;MRRRIKILSFTVATTIALLLVGATLVVLGIFDEILNWDIFSAKVEAVLTGIFWASVVLSIFGVAITFVLGIQEIVRAIGSLQRYPDLESSSVVPEAPKTTYLLYMVGLVSVFSALIAALSVINNRITVHRSQVFKEIAAKQMEKLQTKWVQQVSQITTPPRNNVPISLNELIQSVVKLSFVNNMILYLPDTEDQTVIWSYNSWGTYKKENGFERTFVAKEYEQAIQATFLGRPELLQVINDRTGFTWYYVVKNPQDQTMAILKINGNAQENFREYRLDSESN
;
A
#
# COMPACT_ATOMS: atom_id res chain seq x y z
N MET A 1 -35.82 -14.91 37.72
CA MET A 1 -34.33 -14.86 37.73
C MET A 1 -33.69 -15.37 36.44
N ARG A 2 -33.92 -16.61 36.00
CA ARG A 2 -33.32 -17.19 34.76
C ARG A 2 -33.42 -16.32 33.49
N ARG A 3 -34.54 -15.61 33.27
CA ARG A 3 -34.74 -14.73 32.10
C ARG A 3 -33.90 -13.44 32.15
N ARG A 4 -33.70 -12.85 33.35
CA ARG A 4 -32.82 -11.68 33.56
C ARG A 4 -31.35 -12.05 33.42
N ILE A 5 -30.94 -13.22 33.93
CA ILE A 5 -29.56 -13.73 33.79
C ILE A 5 -29.24 -14.06 32.32
N LYS A 6 -30.18 -14.62 31.55
CA LYS A 6 -30.01 -14.85 30.10
C LYS A 6 -29.85 -13.54 29.32
N ILE A 7 -30.66 -12.52 29.61
CA ILE A 7 -30.55 -11.20 28.98
C ILE A 7 -29.20 -10.56 29.34
N LEU A 8 -28.78 -10.61 30.61
CA LEU A 8 -27.48 -10.09 31.03
C LEU A 8 -26.31 -10.82 30.33
N SER A 9 -26.37 -12.15 30.22
CA SER A 9 -25.33 -12.94 29.53
C SER A 9 -25.30 -12.67 28.03
N PHE A 10 -26.47 -12.41 27.42
CA PHE A 10 -26.56 -12.05 26.01
C PHE A 10 -26.01 -10.65 25.77
N THR A 11 -26.33 -9.67 26.63
CA THR A 11 -25.75 -8.33 26.59
C THR A 11 -24.23 -8.40 26.72
N VAL A 12 -23.71 -9.13 27.72
CA VAL A 12 -22.26 -9.28 27.94
C VAL A 12 -21.58 -9.97 26.74
N ALA A 13 -22.14 -11.05 26.21
CA ALA A 13 -21.59 -11.71 25.03
C ALA A 13 -21.62 -10.81 23.78
N THR A 14 -22.69 -10.04 23.60
CA THR A 14 -22.82 -9.10 22.48
C THR A 14 -21.83 -7.94 22.63
N THR A 15 -21.62 -7.42 23.85
CA THR A 15 -20.63 -6.37 24.14
C THR A 15 -19.21 -6.87 23.93
N ILE A 16 -18.88 -8.10 24.34
CA ILE A 16 -17.56 -8.71 24.09
C ILE A 16 -17.35 -8.93 22.59
N ALA A 17 -18.37 -9.40 21.86
CA ALA A 17 -18.29 -9.55 20.40
C ALA A 17 -18.10 -8.19 19.71
N LEU A 18 -18.84 -7.16 20.11
CA LEU A 18 -18.68 -5.78 19.61
C LEU A 18 -17.30 -5.21 19.94
N LEU A 19 -16.77 -5.45 21.14
CA LEU A 19 -15.42 -5.03 21.53
C LEU A 19 -14.34 -5.75 20.74
N LEU A 20 -14.49 -7.06 20.49
CA LEU A 20 -13.55 -7.82 19.67
C LEU A 20 -13.58 -7.38 18.21
N VAL A 21 -14.77 -7.17 17.64
CA VAL A 21 -14.93 -6.62 16.29
C VAL A 21 -14.33 -5.21 16.23
N GLY A 22 -14.64 -4.36 17.21
CA GLY A 22 -14.10 -3.01 17.33
C GLY A 22 -12.58 -2.97 17.46
N ALA A 23 -12.00 -3.81 18.32
CA ALA A 23 -10.55 -3.91 18.48
C ALA A 23 -9.87 -4.44 17.21
N THR A 24 -10.50 -5.39 16.52
CA THR A 24 -10.01 -5.89 15.22
C THR A 24 -10.02 -4.78 14.17
N LEU A 25 -11.06 -3.94 14.15
CA LEU A 25 -11.20 -2.80 13.25
C LEU A 25 -10.24 -1.64 13.59
N VAL A 26 -9.97 -1.42 14.88
CA VAL A 26 -8.96 -0.48 15.38
C VAL A 26 -7.57 -0.88 14.96
N VAL A 27 -7.24 -2.15 15.16
CA VAL A 27 -5.99 -2.74 14.69
C VAL A 27 -5.91 -2.61 13.17
N LEU A 28 -6.96 -2.96 12.44
CA LEU A 28 -7.03 -2.81 10.99
C LEU A 28 -6.77 -1.37 10.52
N GLY A 29 -7.42 -0.36 11.10
CA GLY A 29 -7.26 1.04 10.71
C GLY A 29 -5.89 1.63 11.07
N ILE A 30 -5.37 1.32 12.26
CA ILE A 30 -4.02 1.73 12.66
C ILE A 30 -2.96 1.09 11.76
N PHE A 31 -3.14 -0.19 11.40
CA PHE A 31 -2.23 -0.86 10.47
C PHE A 31 -2.43 -0.41 9.02
N ASP A 32 -3.61 0.02 8.61
CA ASP A 32 -3.85 0.64 7.29
C ASP A 32 -3.00 1.91 7.13
N GLU A 33 -3.04 2.80 8.12
CA GLU A 33 -2.31 4.07 8.14
C GLU A 33 -0.79 3.88 8.34
N ILE A 34 -0.38 2.93 9.20
CA ILE A 34 1.04 2.67 9.49
C ILE A 34 1.71 1.82 8.40
N LEU A 35 0.99 0.87 7.79
CA LEU A 35 1.55 -0.06 6.80
C LEU A 35 1.21 0.30 5.35
N ASN A 36 0.53 1.42 5.11
CA ASN A 36 0.02 1.82 3.79
C ASN A 36 -0.71 0.66 3.09
N TRP A 37 -1.58 -0.02 3.83
CA TRP A 37 -2.36 -1.10 3.24
C TRP A 37 -3.43 -0.51 2.32
N ASP A 38 -3.58 -1.09 1.15
CA ASP A 38 -4.53 -0.66 0.15
C ASP A 38 -5.49 -1.83 -0.07
N ILE A 39 -6.15 -2.28 1.02
CA ILE A 39 -7.07 -3.42 1.02
C ILE A 39 -8.53 -2.95 0.89
N PHE A 40 -8.88 -1.78 1.42
CA PHE A 40 -10.24 -1.27 1.46
C PHE A 40 -10.47 -0.19 0.40
N SER A 41 -11.62 -0.18 -0.28
CA SER A 41 -11.98 0.95 -1.15
C SER A 41 -12.35 2.16 -0.28
N ALA A 42 -12.29 3.39 -0.80
CA ALA A 42 -12.62 4.60 -0.04
C ALA A 42 -14.01 4.54 0.65
N LYS A 43 -14.97 3.81 0.07
CA LYS A 43 -16.30 3.58 0.66
C LYS A 43 -16.27 2.60 1.83
N VAL A 44 -15.43 1.56 1.75
CA VAL A 44 -15.25 0.58 2.82
C VAL A 44 -14.42 1.18 3.95
N GLU A 45 -13.40 1.96 3.63
CA GLU A 45 -12.60 2.73 4.59
C GLU A 45 -13.51 3.67 5.42
N ALA A 46 -14.38 4.45 4.79
CA ALA A 46 -15.34 5.31 5.50
C ALA A 46 -16.27 4.53 6.45
N VAL A 47 -16.73 3.34 6.03
CA VAL A 47 -17.56 2.47 6.87
C VAL A 47 -16.75 1.89 8.03
N LEU A 48 -15.52 1.43 7.78
CA LEU A 48 -14.63 0.89 8.80
C LEU A 48 -14.24 1.96 9.82
N THR A 49 -13.96 3.19 9.38
CA THR A 49 -13.70 4.35 10.25
C THR A 49 -14.95 4.73 11.05
N GLY A 50 -16.14 4.62 10.46
CA GLY A 50 -17.41 4.77 11.19
C GLY A 50 -17.59 3.71 12.28
N ILE A 51 -17.32 2.44 11.99
CA ILE A 51 -17.42 1.34 12.96
C ILE A 51 -16.31 1.44 14.02
N PHE A 52 -15.12 1.90 13.66
CA PHE A 52 -14.03 2.21 14.57
C PHE A 52 -14.48 3.21 15.64
N TRP A 53 -14.97 4.39 15.22
CA TRP A 53 -15.42 5.41 16.17
C TRP A 53 -16.62 4.96 16.99
N ALA A 54 -17.56 4.21 16.39
CA ALA A 54 -18.66 3.60 17.13
C ALA A 54 -18.16 2.62 18.22
N SER A 55 -17.10 1.86 17.93
CA SER A 55 -16.49 0.91 18.86
C SER A 55 -15.71 1.59 19.98
N VAL A 56 -15.03 2.70 19.69
CA VAL A 56 -14.40 3.56 20.69
C VAL A 56 -15.45 4.14 21.64
N VAL A 57 -16.56 4.66 21.10
CA VAL A 57 -17.68 5.18 21.90
C VAL A 57 -18.32 4.07 22.75
N LEU A 58 -18.52 2.87 22.19
CA LEU A 58 -19.01 1.70 22.93
C LEU A 58 -18.05 1.26 24.04
N SER A 59 -16.73 1.36 23.82
CA SER A 59 -15.71 1.05 24.83
C SER A 59 -15.75 2.05 25.98
N ILE A 60 -15.91 3.34 25.69
CA ILE A 60 -16.10 4.39 26.70
C ILE A 60 -17.38 4.13 27.50
N PHE A 61 -18.49 3.78 26.83
CA PHE A 61 -19.74 3.38 27.49
C PHE A 61 -19.58 2.10 28.34
N GLY A 62 -18.83 1.11 27.86
CA GLY A 62 -18.54 -0.11 28.61
C GLY A 62 -17.72 0.14 29.88
N VAL A 63 -16.70 1.00 29.80
CA VAL A 63 -15.92 1.45 30.96
C VAL A 63 -16.81 2.22 31.94
N ALA A 64 -17.66 3.12 31.44
CA ALA A 64 -18.60 3.87 32.28
C ALA A 64 -19.63 2.95 32.97
N ILE A 65 -20.19 1.96 32.27
CA ILE A 65 -21.11 0.96 32.85
C ILE A 65 -20.38 0.10 33.89
N THR A 66 -19.12 -0.28 33.64
CA THR A 66 -18.31 -1.05 34.61
C THR A 66 -18.02 -0.20 35.86
N PHE A 67 -17.81 1.10 35.70
CA PHE A 67 -17.64 2.04 36.80
C PHE A 67 -18.94 2.23 37.61
N VAL A 68 -20.09 2.37 36.93
CA VAL A 68 -21.40 2.52 37.58
C VAL A 68 -21.84 1.22 38.26
N LEU A 69 -21.64 0.06 37.63
CA LEU A 69 -21.90 -1.24 38.23
C LEU A 69 -20.94 -1.50 39.39
N GLY A 70 -19.66 -1.16 39.26
CA GLY A 70 -18.67 -1.23 40.34
C GLY A 70 -19.04 -0.35 41.52
N ILE A 71 -19.50 0.88 41.29
CA ILE A 71 -20.01 1.76 42.37
C ILE A 71 -21.30 1.19 42.98
N GLN A 72 -22.23 0.64 42.19
CA GLN A 72 -23.43 0.00 42.72
C GLN A 72 -23.11 -1.24 43.55
N GLU A 73 -22.09 -2.01 43.18
CA GLU A 73 -21.63 -3.21 43.87
C GLU A 73 -20.90 -2.84 45.17
N ILE A 74 -20.10 -1.76 45.16
CA ILE A 74 -19.46 -1.17 46.35
C ILE A 74 -20.53 -0.59 47.30
N VAL A 75 -21.53 0.15 46.80
CA VAL A 75 -22.62 0.70 47.62
C VAL A 75 -23.52 -0.41 48.18
N ARG A 76 -23.74 -1.51 47.43
CA ARG A 76 -24.42 -2.70 47.95
C ARG A 76 -23.59 -3.41 49.01
N ALA A 77 -22.28 -3.53 48.82
CA ALA A 77 -21.37 -4.14 49.77
C ALA A 77 -21.32 -3.32 51.07
N ILE A 78 -21.20 -1.99 50.98
CA ILE A 78 -21.24 -1.06 52.12
C ILE A 78 -22.62 -1.08 52.81
N GLY A 79 -23.71 -1.09 52.04
CA GLY A 79 -25.07 -1.22 52.58
C GLY A 79 -25.38 -2.58 53.20
N SER A 80 -24.67 -3.64 52.81
CA SER A 80 -24.74 -4.97 53.43
C SER A 80 -23.89 -5.08 54.70
N LEU A 81 -22.73 -4.40 54.74
CA LEU A 81 -21.86 -4.30 55.92
C LEU A 81 -22.52 -3.51 57.06
N GLN A 82 -23.36 -2.52 56.76
CA GLN A 82 -24.11 -1.78 57.79
C GLN A 82 -25.27 -2.57 58.42
N ARG A 83 -25.68 -3.71 57.83
CA ARG A 83 -26.88 -4.44 58.27
C ARG A 83 -26.63 -5.68 59.12
N TYR A 84 -25.40 -6.19 59.18
CA TYR A 84 -25.06 -7.36 59.99
C TYR A 84 -23.60 -7.24 60.50
N PRO A 85 -23.39 -6.89 61.79
CA PRO A 85 -22.05 -6.73 62.35
C PRO A 85 -21.29 -8.05 62.56
N ASP A 86 -21.97 -9.21 62.52
CA ASP A 86 -21.42 -10.50 62.94
C ASP A 86 -21.38 -11.56 61.83
N LEU A 87 -20.70 -11.28 60.72
CA LEU A 87 -20.30 -12.34 59.78
C LEU A 87 -18.80 -12.22 59.50
N GLU A 88 -18.02 -12.71 60.46
CA GLU A 88 -16.71 -13.30 60.18
C GLU A 88 -16.88 -14.46 59.19
N SER A 89 -16.86 -14.15 57.91
CA SER A 89 -16.44 -15.11 56.90
C SER A 89 -15.85 -14.34 55.75
N SER A 90 -14.51 -14.24 55.79
CA SER A 90 -13.64 -13.95 54.66
C SER A 90 -14.14 -14.67 53.40
N SER A 91 -14.93 -14.00 52.56
CA SER A 91 -15.08 -14.42 51.18
C SER A 91 -13.79 -14.06 50.47
N VAL A 92 -12.81 -14.96 50.53
CA VAL A 92 -11.65 -14.96 49.65
C VAL A 92 -12.23 -15.05 48.23
N VAL A 93 -12.35 -13.92 47.57
CA VAL A 93 -12.58 -13.88 46.13
C VAL A 93 -11.38 -14.61 45.52
N PRO A 94 -11.57 -15.73 44.80
CA PRO A 94 -10.45 -16.44 44.23
C PRO A 94 -9.72 -15.48 43.28
N GLU A 95 -8.47 -15.14 43.60
CA GLU A 95 -7.58 -14.47 42.67
C GLU A 95 -7.55 -15.31 41.39
N ALA A 96 -8.02 -14.74 40.27
CA ALA A 96 -7.93 -15.41 38.98
C ALA A 96 -6.47 -15.87 38.79
N PRO A 97 -6.20 -17.15 38.50
CA PRO A 97 -4.84 -17.66 38.43
C PRO A 97 -4.05 -16.79 37.44
N LYS A 98 -2.93 -16.21 37.88
CA LYS A 98 -2.09 -15.30 37.05
C LYS A 98 -1.72 -15.94 35.69
N THR A 99 -1.68 -17.27 35.64
CA THR A 99 -1.48 -18.10 34.44
C THR A 99 -2.64 -18.01 33.45
N THR A 100 -3.88 -17.96 33.92
CA THR A 100 -5.08 -17.82 33.08
C THR A 100 -5.10 -16.46 32.39
N TYR A 101 -4.75 -15.38 33.10
CA TYR A 101 -4.61 -14.04 32.49
C TYR A 101 -3.51 -13.98 31.43
N LEU A 102 -2.36 -14.60 31.71
CA LEU A 102 -1.24 -14.67 30.77
C LEU A 102 -1.59 -15.51 29.52
N LEU A 103 -2.31 -16.62 29.68
CA LEU A 103 -2.86 -17.42 28.58
C LEU A 103 -3.84 -16.60 27.72
N TYR A 104 -4.72 -15.81 28.33
CA TYR A 104 -5.62 -14.93 27.59
C TYR A 104 -4.87 -13.83 26.83
N MET A 105 -3.84 -13.22 27.43
CA MET A 105 -3.00 -12.23 26.76
C MET A 105 -2.22 -12.82 25.58
N VAL A 106 -1.60 -14.00 25.76
CA VAL A 106 -0.90 -14.71 24.68
C VAL A 106 -1.88 -15.13 23.58
N GLY A 107 -3.09 -15.57 23.95
CA GLY A 107 -4.16 -15.88 23.01
C GLY A 107 -4.56 -14.66 22.17
N LEU A 108 -4.75 -13.50 22.80
CA LEU A 108 -5.06 -12.25 22.10
C LEU A 108 -3.93 -11.83 21.15
N VAL A 109 -2.67 -11.85 21.60
CA VAL A 109 -1.51 -11.51 20.75
C VAL A 109 -1.40 -12.47 19.56
N SER A 110 -1.66 -13.76 19.78
CA SER A 110 -1.63 -14.77 18.72
C SER A 110 -2.72 -14.53 17.67
N VAL A 111 -3.94 -14.19 18.10
CA VAL A 111 -5.05 -13.86 17.20
C VAL A 111 -4.74 -12.60 16.39
N PHE A 112 -4.23 -11.54 17.02
CA PHE A 112 -3.85 -10.32 16.30
C PHE A 112 -2.69 -10.56 15.33
N SER A 113 -1.68 -11.34 15.72
CA SER A 113 -0.56 -11.69 14.84
C SER A 113 -1.03 -12.48 13.61
N ALA A 114 -1.94 -13.44 13.81
CA ALA A 114 -2.54 -14.21 12.71
C ALA A 114 -3.36 -13.32 11.78
N LEU A 115 -4.12 -12.37 12.32
CA LEU A 115 -4.91 -11.41 11.54
C LEU A 115 -4.01 -10.50 10.71
N ILE A 116 -2.98 -9.90 11.31
CA ILE A 116 -2.00 -9.05 10.63
C ILE A 116 -1.30 -9.82 9.50
N ALA A 117 -0.88 -11.07 9.76
CA ALA A 117 -0.25 -11.91 8.75
C ALA A 117 -1.21 -12.20 7.58
N ALA A 118 -2.47 -12.55 7.86
CA ALA A 118 -3.48 -12.79 6.83
C ALA A 118 -3.72 -11.55 5.96
N LEU A 119 -3.82 -10.37 6.58
CA LEU A 119 -4.03 -9.10 5.89
C LEU A 119 -2.80 -8.67 5.08
N SER A 120 -1.60 -8.89 5.62
CA SER A 120 -0.35 -8.65 4.89
C SER A 120 -0.27 -9.50 3.62
N VAL A 121 -0.69 -10.77 3.69
CA VAL A 121 -0.76 -11.66 2.52
C VAL A 121 -1.79 -11.15 1.50
N ILE A 122 -2.97 -10.71 1.95
CA ILE A 122 -3.99 -10.14 1.07
C ILE A 122 -3.49 -8.85 0.43
N ASN A 123 -2.90 -7.94 1.20
CA ASN A 123 -2.33 -6.68 0.70
C ASN A 123 -1.26 -6.97 -0.35
N ASN A 124 -0.34 -7.89 -0.07
CA ASN A 124 0.70 -8.26 -1.04
C ASN A 124 0.09 -8.80 -2.35
N ARG A 125 -0.95 -9.66 -2.27
CA ARG A 125 -1.67 -10.12 -3.47
C ARG A 125 -2.30 -8.97 -4.24
N ILE A 126 -2.93 -8.01 -3.56
CA ILE A 126 -3.51 -6.82 -4.18
C ILE A 126 -2.42 -5.96 -4.83
N THR A 127 -1.32 -5.70 -4.12
CA THR A 127 -0.18 -4.94 -4.66
C THR A 127 0.42 -5.59 -5.90
N VAL A 128 0.59 -6.92 -5.89
CA VAL A 128 1.04 -7.68 -7.07
C VAL A 128 0.10 -7.46 -8.24
N HIS A 129 -1.21 -7.61 -8.03
CA HIS A 129 -2.21 -7.40 -9.07
C HIS A 129 -2.20 -5.96 -9.62
N ARG A 130 -2.21 -4.96 -8.73
CA ARG A 130 -2.17 -3.53 -9.11
C ARG A 130 -0.89 -3.20 -9.90
N SER A 131 0.25 -3.76 -9.50
CA SER A 131 1.53 -3.60 -10.21
C SER A 131 1.47 -4.19 -11.62
N GLN A 132 0.88 -5.37 -11.78
CA GLN A 132 0.71 -6.01 -13.10
C GLN A 132 -0.22 -5.19 -14.01
N VAL A 133 -1.37 -4.77 -13.48
CA VAL A 133 -2.33 -3.91 -14.21
C VAL A 133 -1.67 -2.61 -14.65
N PHE A 134 -0.94 -1.94 -13.76
CA PHE A 134 -0.20 -0.72 -14.10
C PHE A 134 0.76 -0.95 -15.28
N LYS A 135 1.57 -2.01 -15.22
CA LYS A 135 2.56 -2.31 -16.28
C LYS A 135 1.88 -2.62 -17.61
N GLU A 136 0.75 -3.32 -17.60
CA GLU A 136 0.01 -3.62 -18.82
C GLU A 136 -0.62 -2.37 -19.44
N ILE A 137 -1.23 -1.50 -18.62
CA ILE A 137 -1.77 -0.22 -19.10
C ILE A 137 -0.63 0.64 -19.66
N ALA A 138 0.50 0.73 -18.94
CA ALA A 138 1.67 1.47 -19.40
C ALA A 138 2.20 0.90 -20.73
N ALA A 139 2.25 -0.42 -20.87
CA ALA A 139 2.67 -1.08 -22.12
C ALA A 139 1.75 -0.74 -23.29
N LYS A 140 0.43 -0.89 -23.12
CA LYS A 140 -0.54 -0.55 -24.17
C LYS A 140 -0.49 0.92 -24.58
N GLN A 141 -0.24 1.83 -23.63
CA GLN A 141 -0.12 3.26 -23.95
C GLN A 141 1.20 3.59 -24.64
N MET A 142 2.30 2.96 -24.26
CA MET A 142 3.60 3.20 -24.90
C MET A 142 3.69 2.59 -26.29
N GLU A 143 3.06 1.45 -26.53
CA GLU A 143 2.97 0.84 -27.86
C GLU A 143 2.33 1.80 -28.87
N LYS A 144 1.25 2.48 -28.49
CA LYS A 144 0.60 3.53 -29.32
C LYS A 144 1.51 4.73 -29.61
N LEU A 145 2.50 4.98 -28.76
CA LEU A 145 3.45 6.08 -28.89
C LEU A 145 4.79 5.64 -29.52
N GLN A 146 4.98 4.36 -29.81
CA GLN A 146 6.24 3.79 -30.29
C GLN A 146 6.81 4.57 -31.48
N THR A 147 6.01 4.80 -32.51
CA THR A 147 6.46 5.51 -33.73
C THR A 147 6.90 6.95 -33.42
N LYS A 148 6.22 7.64 -32.50
CA LYS A 148 6.60 9.00 -32.09
C LYS A 148 7.91 8.99 -31.31
N TRP A 149 8.11 8.01 -30.43
CA TRP A 149 9.38 7.84 -29.71
C TRP A 149 10.54 7.59 -30.66
N VAL A 150 10.39 6.64 -31.58
CA VAL A 150 11.40 6.33 -32.59
C VAL A 150 11.73 7.57 -33.42
N GLN A 151 10.73 8.31 -33.89
CA GLN A 151 10.93 9.54 -34.67
C GLN A 151 11.70 10.62 -33.89
N GLN A 152 11.39 10.84 -32.61
CA GLN A 152 12.08 11.86 -31.82
C GLN A 152 13.49 11.43 -31.40
N VAL A 153 13.66 10.19 -30.97
CA VAL A 153 14.94 9.66 -30.49
C VAL A 153 15.94 9.54 -31.65
N SER A 154 15.50 9.11 -32.84
CA SER A 154 16.38 9.00 -34.02
C SER A 154 16.99 10.32 -34.49
N GLN A 155 16.42 11.46 -34.10
CA GLN A 155 16.98 12.78 -34.41
C GLN A 155 18.12 13.17 -33.47
N ILE A 156 18.32 12.42 -32.38
CA ILE A 156 19.33 12.69 -31.35
C ILE A 156 20.55 11.83 -31.65
N THR A 157 21.53 12.42 -32.34
CA THR A 157 22.84 11.80 -32.56
C THR A 157 23.75 11.94 -31.34
N THR A 158 23.69 13.07 -30.65
CA THR A 158 24.40 13.33 -29.39
C THR A 158 23.41 13.95 -28.39
N PRO A 159 23.21 13.35 -27.21
CA PRO A 159 22.29 13.88 -26.21
C PRO A 159 22.65 15.31 -25.79
N PRO A 160 21.75 16.30 -26.00
CA PRO A 160 22.06 17.69 -25.73
C PRO A 160 22.05 18.00 -24.22
N ARG A 161 23.11 18.65 -23.72
CA ARG A 161 23.22 19.08 -22.32
C ARG A 161 22.39 20.32 -21.98
N ASN A 162 21.85 20.99 -23.00
CA ASN A 162 20.89 22.08 -22.89
C ASN A 162 20.06 22.15 -24.18
N ASN A 163 18.96 22.86 -24.19
CA ASN A 163 18.08 23.03 -25.35
C ASN A 163 17.56 21.70 -25.93
N VAL A 164 17.09 20.81 -25.05
CA VAL A 164 16.39 19.59 -25.49
C VAL A 164 15.24 19.97 -26.42
N PRO A 165 15.04 19.27 -27.56
CA PRO A 165 13.95 19.57 -28.48
C PRO A 165 12.60 19.67 -27.75
N ILE A 166 11.88 20.76 -28.00
CA ILE A 166 10.58 21.02 -27.36
C ILE A 166 9.61 19.86 -27.62
N SER A 167 9.63 19.31 -28.83
CA SER A 167 8.82 18.14 -29.21
C SER A 167 9.10 16.90 -28.36
N LEU A 168 10.36 16.64 -27.99
CA LEU A 168 10.71 15.55 -27.09
C LEU A 168 10.21 15.85 -25.67
N ASN A 169 10.38 17.08 -25.20
CA ASN A 169 9.89 17.50 -23.89
C ASN A 169 8.35 17.37 -23.80
N GLU A 170 7.62 17.81 -24.83
CA GLU A 170 6.17 17.68 -24.92
C GLU A 170 5.71 16.22 -24.97
N LEU A 171 6.44 15.36 -25.69
CA LEU A 171 6.17 13.92 -25.70
C LEU A 171 6.31 13.32 -24.30
N ILE A 172 7.39 13.65 -23.57
CA ILE A 172 7.56 13.22 -22.17
C ILE A 172 6.40 13.73 -21.30
N GLN A 173 6.08 15.02 -21.40
CA GLN A 173 5.00 15.63 -20.64
C GLN A 173 3.63 15.02 -20.96
N SER A 174 3.39 14.59 -22.20
CA SER A 174 2.14 13.91 -22.56
C SER A 174 1.95 12.59 -21.82
N VAL A 175 3.05 11.86 -21.56
CA VAL A 175 3.02 10.62 -20.77
C VAL A 175 2.89 10.92 -19.28
N VAL A 176 3.63 11.92 -18.78
CA VAL A 176 3.57 12.32 -17.35
C VAL A 176 2.20 12.89 -16.95
N LYS A 177 1.42 13.41 -17.90
CA LYS A 177 0.04 13.88 -17.66
C LYS A 177 -0.99 12.74 -17.51
N LEU A 178 -0.62 11.50 -17.79
CA LEU A 178 -1.50 10.36 -17.55
C LEU A 178 -1.66 10.16 -16.05
N SER A 179 -2.90 10.00 -15.56
CA SER A 179 -3.21 9.93 -14.12
C SER A 179 -2.42 8.86 -13.37
N PHE A 180 -2.12 7.75 -14.07
CA PHE A 180 -1.41 6.61 -13.53
C PHE A 180 0.13 6.74 -13.60
N VAL A 181 0.68 7.85 -14.10
CA VAL A 181 2.13 8.11 -14.23
C VAL A 181 2.53 9.28 -13.32
N ASN A 182 3.48 9.05 -12.41
CA ASN A 182 4.05 10.09 -11.57
C ASN A 182 5.17 10.84 -12.28
N ASN A 183 6.10 10.10 -12.90
CA ASN A 183 7.18 10.69 -13.66
C ASN A 183 7.72 9.70 -14.70
N MET A 184 8.52 10.21 -15.61
CA MET A 184 9.21 9.42 -16.61
C MET A 184 10.64 9.92 -16.81
N ILE A 185 11.55 8.99 -17.06
CA ILE A 185 12.95 9.26 -17.38
C ILE A 185 13.28 8.56 -18.70
N LEU A 186 13.81 9.31 -19.65
CA LEU A 186 14.33 8.80 -20.92
C LEU A 186 15.82 8.50 -20.76
N TYR A 187 16.23 7.28 -21.09
CA TYR A 187 17.63 6.87 -21.15
C TYR A 187 18.09 6.67 -22.59
N LEU A 188 19.28 7.17 -22.90
CA LEU A 188 19.97 6.98 -24.18
C LEU A 188 21.37 6.38 -23.93
N PRO A 189 21.87 5.51 -24.80
CA PRO A 189 23.23 5.00 -24.69
C PRO A 189 24.24 6.12 -24.98
N ASP A 190 25.38 6.08 -24.31
CA ASP A 190 26.55 6.85 -24.72
C ASP A 190 27.30 6.06 -25.81
N THR A 191 27.57 6.69 -26.95
CA THR A 191 28.22 6.03 -28.11
C THR A 191 29.72 5.89 -27.95
N GLU A 192 30.33 6.63 -27.04
CA GLU A 192 31.79 6.66 -26.82
C GLU A 192 32.19 5.86 -25.58
N ASP A 193 31.31 5.79 -24.57
CA ASP A 193 31.61 5.22 -23.26
C ASP A 193 30.50 4.28 -22.76
N GLN A 194 30.75 2.98 -22.84
CA GLN A 194 29.78 1.95 -22.41
C GLN A 194 29.57 1.87 -20.89
N THR A 195 30.32 2.64 -20.09
CA THR A 195 30.12 2.72 -18.64
C THR A 195 29.13 3.82 -18.25
N VAL A 196 28.59 4.53 -19.24
CA VAL A 196 27.78 5.71 -19.05
C VAL A 196 26.47 5.63 -19.82
N ILE A 197 25.43 6.16 -19.20
CA ILE A 197 24.12 6.36 -19.81
C ILE A 197 23.71 7.83 -19.69
N TRP A 198 23.03 8.33 -20.72
CA TRP A 198 22.41 9.64 -20.68
C TRP A 198 20.99 9.50 -20.16
N SER A 199 20.58 10.39 -19.26
CA SER A 199 19.24 10.42 -18.72
C SER A 199 18.62 11.81 -18.87
N TYR A 200 17.37 11.86 -19.28
CA TYR A 200 16.60 13.10 -19.30
C TYR A 200 15.27 12.89 -18.58
N ASN A 201 14.98 13.77 -17.64
CA ASN A 201 13.67 13.90 -17.02
C ASN A 201 13.12 15.29 -17.33
N SER A 202 11.80 15.40 -17.43
CA SER A 202 11.14 16.69 -17.61
C SER A 202 10.22 16.92 -16.44
N TRP A 203 10.58 17.88 -15.59
CA TRP A 203 9.81 18.26 -14.42
C TRP A 203 9.31 19.70 -14.61
N GLY A 204 7.98 19.87 -14.62
CA GLY A 204 7.35 21.18 -14.73
C GLY A 204 7.50 21.85 -16.11
N THR A 205 7.59 23.18 -16.12
CA THR A 205 7.64 23.99 -17.35
C THR A 205 8.99 23.83 -18.06
N TYR A 206 8.96 23.75 -19.40
CA TYR A 206 10.17 23.68 -20.22
C TYR A 206 11.13 24.84 -19.95
N LYS A 207 12.41 24.51 -19.76
CA LYS A 207 13.50 25.47 -19.66
C LYS A 207 14.60 25.06 -20.63
N LYS A 208 15.14 26.04 -21.37
CA LYS A 208 16.26 25.83 -22.31
C LYS A 208 17.53 25.35 -21.63
N GLU A 209 17.66 25.59 -20.34
CA GLU A 209 18.81 25.18 -19.52
C GLU A 209 18.77 23.69 -19.17
N ASN A 210 17.60 23.06 -19.26
CA ASN A 210 17.45 21.63 -18.98
C ASN A 210 18.06 20.81 -20.13
N GLY A 211 18.68 19.70 -19.77
CA GLY A 211 19.43 18.85 -20.68
C GLY A 211 19.53 17.42 -20.20
N PHE A 212 20.14 16.59 -21.03
CA PHE A 212 20.51 15.25 -20.62
C PHE A 212 21.66 15.31 -19.61
N GLU A 213 21.51 14.54 -18.55
CA GLU A 213 22.54 14.30 -17.54
C GLU A 213 23.28 13.01 -17.88
N ARG A 214 24.60 13.02 -17.66
CA ARG A 214 25.47 11.88 -17.91
C ARG A 214 25.68 11.14 -16.60
N THR A 215 25.27 9.88 -16.53
CA THR A 215 25.31 9.08 -15.30
C THR A 215 26.19 7.85 -15.51
N PHE A 216 27.08 7.57 -14.55
CA PHE A 216 27.85 6.33 -14.53
C PHE A 216 26.97 5.16 -14.10
N VAL A 217 27.09 4.05 -14.82
CA VAL A 217 26.37 2.81 -14.54
C VAL A 217 26.92 2.19 -13.25
N ALA A 218 26.15 2.29 -12.17
CA ALA A 218 26.54 1.75 -10.87
C ALA A 218 25.47 0.85 -10.26
N LYS A 219 24.20 1.21 -10.43
CA LYS A 219 23.07 0.50 -9.82
C LYS A 219 22.59 -0.64 -10.70
N GLU A 220 21.94 -1.63 -10.08
CA GLU A 220 21.41 -2.82 -10.77
C GLU A 220 20.53 -2.47 -11.98
N TYR A 221 19.61 -1.51 -11.85
CA TYR A 221 18.75 -1.12 -12.96
C TYR A 221 19.50 -0.38 -14.08
N GLU A 222 20.59 0.32 -13.77
CA GLU A 222 21.43 1.00 -14.76
C GLU A 222 22.25 -0.05 -15.54
N GLN A 223 22.73 -1.08 -14.85
CA GLN A 223 23.39 -2.23 -15.47
C GLN A 223 22.45 -2.99 -16.40
N ALA A 224 21.19 -3.18 -16.00
CA ALA A 224 20.18 -3.80 -16.84
C ALA A 224 19.84 -2.95 -18.08
N ILE A 225 19.74 -1.63 -17.92
CA ILE A 225 19.57 -0.68 -19.03
C ILE A 225 20.75 -0.80 -20.01
N GLN A 226 21.98 -0.76 -19.49
CA GLN A 226 23.18 -0.86 -20.31
C GLN A 226 23.27 -2.20 -21.05
N ALA A 227 22.98 -3.31 -20.36
CA ALA A 227 22.92 -4.63 -20.98
C ALA A 227 21.87 -4.68 -22.12
N THR A 228 20.74 -4.01 -21.95
CA THR A 228 19.68 -3.94 -22.96
C THR A 228 20.12 -3.16 -24.21
N PHE A 229 20.90 -2.07 -24.04
CA PHE A 229 21.51 -1.38 -25.18
C PHE A 229 22.51 -2.27 -25.93
N LEU A 230 23.15 -3.22 -25.25
CA LEU A 230 24.05 -4.22 -25.82
C LEU A 230 23.33 -5.47 -26.36
N GLY A 231 21.99 -5.45 -26.44
CA GLY A 231 21.20 -6.56 -26.97
C GLY A 231 20.94 -7.71 -25.98
N ARG A 232 21.11 -7.48 -24.67
CA ARG A 232 20.86 -8.45 -23.58
C ARG A 232 19.74 -7.94 -22.66
N PRO A 233 18.46 -8.05 -23.07
CA PRO A 233 17.33 -7.46 -22.36
C PRO A 233 16.87 -8.26 -21.12
N GLU A 234 17.42 -9.44 -20.87
CA GLU A 234 16.92 -10.39 -19.87
C GLU A 234 16.93 -9.80 -18.46
N LEU A 235 17.99 -9.05 -18.11
CA LEU A 235 18.09 -8.39 -16.81
C LEU A 235 17.00 -7.33 -16.62
N LEU A 236 16.67 -6.59 -17.68
CA LEU A 236 15.62 -5.56 -17.62
C LEU A 236 14.24 -6.20 -17.53
N GLN A 237 14.03 -7.34 -18.19
CA GLN A 237 12.81 -8.13 -18.06
C GLN A 237 12.62 -8.62 -16.62
N VAL A 238 13.67 -9.17 -15.98
CA VAL A 238 13.61 -9.57 -14.57
C VAL A 238 13.24 -8.39 -13.66
N ILE A 239 13.77 -7.18 -13.92
CA ILE A 239 13.39 -5.98 -13.16
C ILE A 239 11.93 -5.61 -13.42
N ASN A 240 11.47 -5.68 -14.67
CA ASN A 240 10.09 -5.41 -15.04
C ASN A 240 9.10 -6.41 -14.44
N ASP A 241 9.51 -7.64 -14.11
CA ASP A 241 8.64 -8.66 -13.52
C ASP A 241 8.47 -8.48 -11.99
N ARG A 242 9.35 -7.71 -11.33
CA ARG A 242 9.28 -7.46 -9.87
C ARG A 242 8.04 -6.68 -9.47
N THR A 243 7.45 -7.00 -8.32
CA THR A 243 6.33 -6.22 -7.77
C THR A 243 6.74 -4.77 -7.53
N GLY A 244 5.98 -3.84 -8.11
CA GLY A 244 6.23 -2.40 -7.99
C GLY A 244 5.61 -1.58 -9.12
N PHE A 245 5.56 -0.27 -8.93
CA PHE A 245 5.01 0.69 -9.91
C PHE A 245 6.12 1.33 -10.75
N THR A 246 7.14 0.56 -11.11
CA THR A 246 8.17 0.99 -12.05
C THR A 246 8.17 0.03 -13.22
N TRP A 247 8.23 0.59 -14.43
CA TRP A 247 8.29 -0.18 -15.65
C TRP A 247 9.26 0.46 -16.64
N TYR A 248 10.04 -0.37 -17.32
CA TYR A 248 11.03 0.03 -18.30
C TYR A 248 10.58 -0.40 -19.68
N TYR A 249 10.27 0.57 -20.54
CA TYR A 249 9.89 0.34 -21.92
C TYR A 249 11.09 0.48 -22.85
N VAL A 250 11.27 -0.48 -23.75
CA VAL A 250 12.37 -0.51 -24.70
C VAL A 250 11.91 0.07 -26.04
N VAL A 251 12.48 1.20 -26.43
CA VAL A 251 12.21 1.81 -27.74
C VAL A 251 13.19 1.23 -28.74
N LYS A 252 12.68 0.39 -29.65
CA LYS A 252 13.47 -0.22 -30.73
C LYS A 252 13.31 0.51 -32.07
N ASN A 253 14.37 0.52 -32.86
CA ASN A 253 14.33 0.98 -34.25
C ASN A 253 13.69 -0.08 -35.19
N PRO A 254 13.44 0.24 -36.47
CA PRO A 254 12.93 -0.73 -37.44
C PRO A 254 13.83 -1.96 -37.67
N GLN A 255 15.09 -1.92 -37.24
CA GLN A 255 16.06 -3.03 -37.29
C GLN A 255 16.09 -3.84 -35.98
N ASP A 256 15.12 -3.65 -35.09
CA ASP A 256 15.00 -4.30 -33.77
C ASP A 256 16.13 -3.99 -32.78
N GLN A 257 16.94 -2.96 -33.04
CA GLN A 257 17.97 -2.49 -32.12
C GLN A 257 17.40 -1.48 -31.12
N THR A 258 17.82 -1.60 -29.86
CA THR A 258 17.41 -0.69 -28.78
C THR A 258 18.03 0.70 -28.97
N MET A 259 17.20 1.72 -29.12
CA MET A 259 17.64 3.13 -29.23
C MET A 259 17.54 3.88 -27.90
N ALA A 260 16.51 3.59 -27.14
CA ALA A 260 16.21 4.28 -25.88
C ALA A 260 15.47 3.36 -24.92
N ILE A 261 15.51 3.71 -23.64
CA ILE A 261 14.72 3.05 -22.60
C ILE A 261 13.95 4.12 -21.82
N LEU A 262 12.63 3.95 -21.70
CA LEU A 262 11.79 4.82 -20.89
C LEU A 262 11.55 4.16 -19.54
N LYS A 263 12.01 4.77 -18.45
CA LYS A 263 11.59 4.39 -17.11
C LYS A 263 10.34 5.17 -16.74
N ILE A 264 9.24 4.47 -16.56
CA ILE A 264 7.94 5.02 -16.19
C ILE A 264 7.71 4.65 -14.73
N ASN A 265 7.58 5.66 -13.87
CA ASN A 265 7.20 5.46 -12.49
C ASN A 265 5.71 5.80 -12.35
N GLY A 266 4.92 4.80 -12.00
CA GLY A 266 3.49 4.87 -11.83
C GLY A 266 3.06 5.53 -10.54
N ASN A 267 1.83 6.03 -10.54
CA ASN A 267 1.16 6.53 -9.36
C ASN A 267 0.57 5.39 -8.53
N ALA A 268 1.24 5.02 -7.43
CA ALA A 268 0.77 3.97 -6.53
C ALA A 268 -0.53 4.31 -5.78
N GLN A 269 -1.05 5.52 -5.90
CA GLN A 269 -2.36 5.93 -5.35
C GLN A 269 -3.50 5.77 -6.36
N GLU A 270 -3.20 5.53 -7.64
CA GLU A 270 -4.23 5.34 -8.66
C GLU A 270 -5.01 4.03 -8.42
N ASN A 271 -6.32 4.05 -8.68
CA ASN A 271 -7.15 2.86 -8.53
C ASN A 271 -6.95 1.90 -9.72
N PHE A 272 -6.02 0.95 -9.54
CA PHE A 272 -5.83 -0.17 -10.47
C PHE A 272 -6.66 -1.42 -10.10
N ARG A 273 -7.40 -1.40 -8.99
CA ARG A 273 -8.06 -2.61 -8.46
C ARG A 273 -9.27 -3.04 -9.27
N GLU A 274 -9.95 -2.07 -9.89
CA GLU A 274 -11.17 -2.29 -10.67
C GLU A 274 -10.89 -2.62 -12.14
N TYR A 275 -9.63 -2.47 -12.58
CA TYR A 275 -9.22 -2.85 -13.92
C TYR A 275 -9.14 -4.36 -14.03
N ARG A 276 -10.17 -4.94 -14.64
CA ARG A 276 -10.13 -6.34 -15.03
C ARG A 276 -9.23 -6.47 -16.26
N LEU A 277 -8.23 -7.32 -16.13
CA LEU A 277 -7.48 -7.87 -17.26
C LEU A 277 -8.38 -8.90 -17.94
N ASP A 278 -9.57 -8.49 -18.39
CA ASP A 278 -10.43 -9.39 -19.14
C ASP A 278 -9.74 -9.64 -20.49
N SER A 279 -9.24 -10.86 -20.60
CA SER A 279 -8.88 -11.54 -21.85
C SER A 279 -10.04 -11.47 -22.85
N GLU A 280 -9.67 -11.34 -24.13
CA GLU A 280 -10.52 -11.33 -25.34
C GLU A 280 -11.01 -9.95 -25.82
N SER A 281 -10.12 -9.26 -26.54
CA SER A 281 -10.55 -8.50 -27.71
C SER A 281 -11.00 -9.49 -28.79
N ASN A 282 -12.31 -9.49 -29.09
CA ASN A 282 -12.79 -9.84 -30.43
C ASN A 282 -12.30 -8.81 -31.45
#